data_AF-A0A8C8Z688-F1
#
_entry.id   AF-A0A8C8Z688-F1
#
_cell.length_a   1.000
_cell.length_b   1.000
_cell.length_c   1.000
_cell.angle_alpha   90.00
_cell.angle_beta   90.00
_cell.angle_gamma   90.00
#
_symmetry.space_group_name_H-M   'P 1'
#
loop_
_entity.id
_entity.type
_entity.pdbx_description
1 polymer ?
#
loop_
_entity_poly.entity_id
_entity_poly.type
_entity_poly.pdbx_seq_one_letter_code
_entity_poly.pdbx_strand_id
1 'polypeptide(L)'
;MASANPWDPASAPNGAGQLLSHFVASGIVTQEMLNISKKTTSCFMNFSRLQQITNIQAEIYQKNLEIELLKLAKDTADVVHPFFLGKWFG
;
A
#
# COMPACT_ATOMS: atom_id res chain seq x y z
N MET A 1 -10.38 -27.86 23.96
CA MET A 1 -11.10 -26.57 23.90
C MET A 1 -10.39 -25.70 22.87
N ALA A 2 -11.11 -25.17 21.87
CA ALA A 2 -10.51 -24.29 20.87
C ALA A 2 -10.08 -22.98 21.54
N SER A 3 -8.82 -22.60 21.41
CA SER A 3 -8.34 -21.29 21.87
C SER A 3 -9.11 -20.22 21.11
N ALA A 4 -9.78 -19.32 21.82
CA ALA A 4 -10.40 -18.15 21.21
C ALA A 4 -9.38 -17.43 20.32
N ASN A 5 -9.83 -16.98 19.14
CA ASN A 5 -8.99 -16.25 18.22
C ASN A 5 -8.36 -15.05 18.95
N PRO A 6 -7.01 -14.96 19.09
CA PRO A 6 -6.35 -13.86 19.79
C PRO A 6 -6.63 -12.48 19.15
N TRP A 7 -7.10 -12.49 17.91
CA TRP A 7 -7.39 -11.33 17.09
C TRP A 7 -8.87 -10.98 17.03
N ASP A 8 -9.75 -11.78 17.65
CA ASP A 8 -11.13 -11.35 17.85
C ASP A 8 -11.13 -10.27 18.93
N PRO A 9 -11.80 -9.11 18.73
CA PRO A 9 -11.97 -8.15 19.79
C PRO A 9 -12.69 -8.83 20.93
N ALA A 10 -11.98 -9.09 22.03
CA ALA A 10 -12.55 -9.79 23.17
C ALA A 10 -13.79 -9.04 23.66
N SER A 11 -14.97 -9.66 23.52
CA SER A 11 -16.26 -9.11 23.97
C SER A 11 -16.36 -8.93 25.49
N ALA A 12 -15.36 -9.39 26.25
CA ALA A 12 -15.31 -9.31 27.70
C ALA A 12 -14.16 -8.39 28.17
N PRO A 13 -14.33 -7.64 29.28
CA PRO A 13 -13.26 -6.82 29.83
C PRO A 13 -12.06 -7.70 30.22
N ASN A 14 -10.99 -7.64 29.43
CA ASN A 14 -9.74 -8.32 29.77
C ASN A 14 -9.09 -7.66 31.00
N GLY A 15 -8.27 -8.42 31.75
CA GLY A 15 -7.66 -7.93 32.99
C GLY A 15 -6.81 -6.66 32.81
N ALA A 16 -6.20 -6.47 31.63
CA ALA A 16 -5.47 -5.25 31.31
C ALA A 16 -6.41 -4.04 31.18
N GLY A 17 -7.60 -4.21 30.59
CA GLY A 17 -8.63 -3.17 30.52
C GLY A 17 -9.12 -2.73 31.91
N GLN A 18 -9.22 -3.65 32.86
CA GLN A 18 -9.60 -3.33 34.24
C GLN A 18 -8.51 -2.53 34.97
N LEU A 19 -7.24 -2.92 34.82
CA LEU A 19 -6.10 -2.18 35.38
C LEU A 19 -6.00 -0.76 34.80
N LEU A 20 -6.17 -0.62 33.48
CA LEU A 20 -6.17 0.69 32.82
C LEU A 20 -7.32 1.57 33.33
N SER A 21 -8.50 1.00 33.53
CA SER A 21 -9.65 1.72 34.10
C SER A 21 -9.35 2.22 35.51
N HIS A 22 -8.67 1.41 36.33
CA HIS A 22 -8.23 1.82 37.66
C HIS A 22 -7.19 2.96 37.61
N PHE A 23 -6.25 2.92 36.68
CA PHE A 23 -5.26 4.00 36.53
C PHE A 23 -5.86 5.32 36.03
N VAL A 24 -6.92 5.25 35.23
CA VAL A 24 -7.71 6.43 34.86
C VAL A 24 -8.47 6.97 36.07
N ALA A 25 -9.13 6.09 36.84
CA ALA A 25 -9.84 6.49 38.05
C ALA A 25 -8.91 7.08 39.13
N SER A 26 -7.68 6.59 39.23
CA SER A 26 -6.67 7.10 40.17
C SER A 26 -5.92 8.33 39.67
N GLY A 27 -6.22 8.82 38.46
CA GLY A 27 -5.56 10.00 37.85
C GLY A 27 -4.10 9.78 37.44
N ILE A 28 -3.59 8.54 37.48
CA ILE A 28 -2.22 8.20 37.07
C ILE A 28 -2.07 8.29 35.55
N VAL A 29 -3.15 8.00 34.81
CA VAL A 29 -3.22 8.09 33.35
C VAL A 29 -4.46 8.89 32.97
N THR A 30 -4.36 9.84 32.05
CA THR A 30 -5.54 10.54 31.53
C THR A 30 -6.15 9.80 30.35
N GLN A 31 -7.45 9.95 30.14
CA GLN A 31 -8.13 9.39 28.97
C GLN A 31 -7.50 9.91 27.66
N GLU A 32 -6.99 11.14 27.66
CA GLU A 32 -6.31 11.77 26.52
C GLU A 32 -5.00 11.03 26.17
N MET A 33 -4.21 10.64 27.18
CA MET A 33 -3.01 9.81 26.98
C MET A 33 -3.33 8.44 26.39
N LEU A 34 -4.41 7.79 26.84
CA LEU A 34 -4.86 6.52 26.26
C LEU A 34 -5.37 6.68 24.82
N ASN A 35 -6.07 7.78 24.54
CA ASN A 35 -6.59 8.07 23.20
C ASN A 35 -5.47 8.35 22.18
N ILE A 36 -4.36 8.96 22.60
CA ILE A 36 -3.16 9.15 21.74
C ILE A 36 -2.46 7.82 21.45
N SER A 37 -2.39 6.94 22.46
CA SER A 37 -1.81 5.59 22.34
C SER A 37 -2.61 4.68 21.40
N LYS A 38 -3.91 4.95 21.26
CA LYS A 38 -4.81 4.27 20.32
C LYS A 38 -4.47 4.69 18.87
N LYS A 39 -3.29 4.31 18.38
CA LYS A 39 -3.01 4.26 16.93
C LYS A 39 -4.01 3.29 16.31
N THR A 40 -5.08 3.87 15.74
CA THR A 40 -6.21 3.17 15.13
C THR A 40 -5.86 2.45 13.84
N THR A 41 -4.71 2.75 13.23
CA THR A 41 -4.19 1.98 12.11
C THR A 41 -3.46 0.76 12.63
N SER A 42 -4.17 -0.37 12.63
CA SER A 42 -3.58 -1.71 12.73
C SER A 42 -2.32 -1.78 11.87
N CYS A 43 -1.22 -2.33 12.42
CA CYS A 43 0.04 -2.52 11.71
C CYS A 43 -0.16 -3.19 10.34
N PHE A 44 -1.19 -4.04 10.21
CA PHE A 44 -1.55 -4.73 8.96
C PHE A 44 -2.20 -3.82 7.90
N MET A 45 -2.95 -2.78 8.30
CA MET A 45 -3.49 -1.81 7.34
C MET A 45 -2.37 -1.04 6.63
N ASN A 46 -1.26 -0.77 7.34
CA ASN A 46 -0.09 -0.16 6.72
C ASN A 46 0.55 -1.08 5.70
N PHE A 47 0.60 -2.40 5.97
CA PHE A 47 1.15 -3.36 5.01
C PHE A 47 0.31 -3.45 3.73
N SER A 48 -1.01 -3.58 3.85
CA SER A 48 -1.91 -3.63 2.69
C SER A 48 -1.80 -2.35 1.84
N ARG A 49 -1.73 -1.19 2.49
CA ARG A 49 -1.52 0.09 1.82
C ARG A 49 -0.18 0.17 1.09
N LEU A 50 0.91 -0.26 1.75
CA LEU A 50 2.23 -0.28 1.13
C LEU A 50 2.27 -1.24 -0.07
N GLN A 51 1.66 -2.41 0.04
CA GLN A 51 1.55 -3.37 -1.07
C GLN A 51 0.82 -2.76 -2.27
N GLN A 52 -0.30 -2.05 -2.05
CA GLN A 52 -1.04 -1.38 -3.12
C GLN A 52 -0.22 -0.27 -3.79
N ILE A 53 0.50 0.54 -3.01
CA ILE A 53 1.37 1.61 -3.53
C ILE A 53 2.45 1.00 -4.43
N THR A 54 3.14 -0.04 -3.96
CA THR A 54 4.19 -0.72 -4.72
C THR A 54 3.64 -1.30 -6.03
N ASN A 55 2.44 -1.89 -6.00
CA ASN A 55 1.82 -2.45 -7.19
C ASN A 55 1.50 -1.37 -8.25
N ILE A 56 0.93 -0.24 -7.81
CA ILE A 56 0.65 0.91 -8.69
C ILE A 56 1.96 1.48 -9.27
N GLN A 57 3.02 1.57 -8.48
CA GLN A 57 4.32 2.04 -8.95
C GLN A 57 4.91 1.13 -10.03
N ALA A 58 4.79 -0.19 -9.88
CA ALA A 58 5.23 -1.16 -10.87
C ALA A 58 4.44 -1.02 -12.19
N GLU A 59 3.12 -0.81 -12.10
CA GLU A 59 2.26 -0.59 -13.27
C GLU A 59 2.64 0.70 -14.01
N ILE A 60 2.88 1.80 -13.30
CA ILE A 60 3.35 3.06 -13.88
C ILE A 60 4.69 2.85 -14.61
N TYR A 61 5.63 2.14 -13.98
CA TYR A 61 6.93 1.88 -14.57
C TYR A 61 6.80 1.07 -15.87
N GLN A 62 5.98 0.02 -15.88
CA GLN A 62 5.71 -0.77 -17.08
C GLN A 62 5.11 0.11 -18.20
N LYS A 63 4.12 0.95 -17.88
CA LYS A 63 3.47 1.82 -18.86
C LYS A 63 4.43 2.85 -19.44
N ASN A 64 5.35 3.39 -18.64
CA ASN A 64 6.39 4.29 -19.13
C ASN A 64 7.31 3.60 -20.14
N LEU A 65 7.73 2.36 -19.88
CA LEU A 65 8.54 1.58 -20.82
C LEU A 65 7.79 1.29 -22.13
N GLU A 66 6.51 0.93 -22.06
CA GLU A 66 5.67 0.73 -23.25
C GLU A 66 5.60 2.03 -24.10
N ILE A 67 5.48 3.18 -23.46
CA ILE A 67 5.48 4.49 -24.13
C ILE A 67 6.83 4.79 -24.79
N GLU A 68 7.95 4.55 -24.09
CA GLU A 68 9.28 4.75 -24.65
C GLU A 68 9.52 3.89 -25.89
N LEU A 69 9.10 2.63 -25.85
CA LEU A 69 9.19 1.72 -26.98
C LEU A 69 8.38 2.23 -28.19
N LEU A 70 7.14 2.69 -27.96
CA LEU A 70 6.31 3.25 -29.02
C LEU A 70 6.91 4.53 -29.62
N LYS A 71 7.48 5.41 -28.80
CA LYS A 71 8.19 6.61 -29.28
C LYS A 71 9.38 6.24 -30.14
N LEU A 72 10.21 5.31 -29.68
CA LEU A 72 11.37 4.83 -30.42
C LEU A 72 10.98 4.22 -31.77
N ALA A 73 9.92 3.40 -31.79
CA ALA A 73 9.41 2.80 -33.02
C ALA A 73 8.93 3.87 -34.00
N LYS A 74 8.19 4.87 -33.52
CA LYS A 74 7.72 6.01 -34.32
C LYS A 74 8.90 6.83 -34.88
N ASP A 75 9.89 7.17 -34.05
CA ASP A 75 11.05 7.96 -34.47
C ASP A 75 11.95 7.21 -35.47
N THR A 76 11.96 5.87 -35.39
CA THR A 76 12.72 5.02 -36.34
C THR A 76 11.95 4.75 -37.64
N ALA A 77 10.62 4.86 -37.63
CA ALA A 77 9.79 4.63 -38.82
C ALA A 77 10.17 5.56 -39.98
N ASP A 78 10.46 6.83 -39.69
CA ASP A 78 10.87 7.83 -40.71
C ASP A 78 12.26 7.53 -41.32
N VAL A 79 13.17 6.89 -40.58
CA VAL A 79 14.51 6.49 -41.06
C VAL A 79 14.41 5.27 -41.99
N VAL A 80 13.46 4.39 -41.72
CA VAL A 80 13.32 3.10 -42.40
C VAL A 80 12.42 3.21 -43.63
N HIS A 81 11.53 4.22 -43.68
CA HIS A 81 10.60 4.46 -44.79
C HIS A 81 11.27 4.72 -46.16
N PRO A 82 12.36 5.53 -46.28
CA PRO A 82 13.05 5.72 -47.55
C PRO A 82 13.77 4.46 -48.05
N PHE A 83 14.29 3.63 -47.13
CA PHE A 83 14.99 2.39 -47.46
C PHE A 83 14.04 1.35 -48.10
N PHE A 84 12.77 1.32 -47.68
CA PHE A 84 11.77 0.43 -48.27
C PHE A 84 11.09 0.98 -49.53
N LEU A 85 11.02 2.31 -49.72
CA LEU A 85 10.45 2.90 -50.95
C LEU A 85 11.37 2.78 -52.17
N GLY A 86 12.69 2.83 -51.99
CA GLY A 86 13.65 2.66 -53.09
C GLY A 86 13.70 1.25 -53.68
N LYS A 87 13.15 0.24 -52.98
CA LYS A 87 13.15 -1.16 -53.41
C LYS A 87 11.98 -1.53 -54.33
N TRP A 88 10.93 -0.71 -54.39
CA TRP A 88 9.72 -0.97 -55.19
C TRP A 88 9.66 -0.15 -56.50
N PHE A 89 10.52 0.87 -56.63
CA PHE A 89 10.60 1.75 -57.80
C PHE A 89 11.95 1.64 -58.55
N GLY A 90 12.77 0.63 -58.25
CA GLY A 90 14.01 0.30 -58.94
C GLY A 90 13.91 -0.97 -59.76
#